data_AF-A0A4R5KE51-F1
#
_entry.id   AF-A0A4R5KE51-F1
#
_cell.length_a   1.000
_cell.length_b   1.000
_cell.length_c   1.000
_cell.angle_alpha   90.00
_cell.angle_beta   90.00
_cell.angle_gamma   90.00
#
_symmetry.space_group_name_H-M   'P 1'
#
loop_
_entity.id
_entity.type
_entity.pdbx_description
1 polymer ?
#
loop_
_entity_poly.entity_id
_entity_poly.type
_entity_poly.pdbx_seq_one_letter_code
_entity_poly.pdbx_strand_id
1 'polypeptide(L)'
;MKQVEEILEKNELYLSVMKVDEVEVYQEFQEYLIEHIASVKTINVEVQTLKQVMDESVISLQSYLDGALLEIKKLADEFYQGAGKESWNKLNQLLEALLWISQTIETVQNKQVYQNASDYKAIAASLREEFANLECALTDQDMVLTGDIIKYEIIAILDQLLGIVTTTIDNEVARHDLS
;
A
#
# COMPACT_ATOMS: atom_id res chain seq x y z
N MET A 1 9.98 19.07 -19.13
CA MET A 1 9.79 17.78 -18.45
C MET A 1 11.00 16.87 -18.61
N LYS A 2 11.40 16.49 -19.82
CA LYS A 2 12.58 15.61 -20.03
C LYS A 2 13.86 15.99 -19.26
N GLN A 3 14.28 17.26 -19.26
CA GLN A 3 15.47 17.69 -18.51
C GLN A 3 15.30 17.59 -16.98
N VAL A 4 14.08 17.76 -16.47
CA VAL A 4 13.77 17.60 -15.05
C VAL A 4 13.84 16.11 -14.70
N GLU A 5 13.23 15.25 -15.52
CA GLU A 5 13.31 13.79 -15.36
C GLU A 5 14.76 13.28 -15.36
N GLU A 6 15.60 13.78 -16.29
CA GLU A 6 17.03 13.43 -16.37
C GLU A 6 17.80 13.87 -15.11
N ILE A 7 17.48 15.04 -14.54
CA ILE A 7 18.09 15.52 -13.29
C ILE A 7 17.62 14.68 -12.10
N LEU A 8 16.33 14.34 -12.04
CA LEU A 8 15.77 13.53 -10.96
C LEU A 8 16.38 12.12 -10.96
N GLU A 9 16.42 11.46 -12.12
CA GLU A 9 16.99 10.13 -12.28
C GLU A 9 18.48 10.11 -11.90
N LYS A 10 19.25 11.11 -12.36
CA LYS A 10 20.68 11.22 -12.02
C LYS A 10 20.94 11.38 -10.51
N ASN A 11 20.00 11.95 -9.77
CA ASN A 11 20.14 12.21 -8.34
C ASN A 11 19.34 11.23 -7.47
N GLU A 12 18.75 10.19 -8.06
CA GLU A 12 17.91 9.19 -7.35
C GLU A 12 16.72 9.82 -6.60
N LEU A 13 16.15 10.86 -7.23
CA LEU A 13 15.01 11.61 -6.71
C LEU A 13 13.74 11.30 -7.50
N TYR A 14 12.62 11.41 -6.81
CA TYR A 14 11.28 11.24 -7.34
C TYR A 14 10.54 12.57 -7.26
N LEU A 15 9.82 12.92 -8.32
CA LEU A 15 8.93 14.08 -8.32
C LEU A 15 7.71 13.76 -7.47
N SER A 16 7.50 14.50 -6.38
CA SER A 16 6.36 14.30 -5.47
C SER A 16 5.23 15.27 -5.79
N VAL A 17 5.52 16.56 -5.77
CA VAL A 17 4.53 17.62 -6.01
C VAL A 17 5.11 18.70 -6.90
N MET A 18 4.29 19.23 -7.80
CA MET A 18 4.58 20.45 -8.54
C MET A 18 3.61 21.55 -8.11
N LYS A 19 4.15 22.65 -7.57
CA LYS A 19 3.39 23.84 -7.20
C LYS A 19 3.47 24.86 -8.33
N VAL A 20 2.36 25.03 -9.05
CA VAL A 20 2.23 26.01 -10.14
C VAL A 20 1.41 27.19 -9.63
N ASP A 21 2.05 28.35 -9.45
CA ASP A 21 1.41 29.53 -8.86
C ASP A 21 0.67 29.22 -7.54
N GLU A 22 1.33 28.48 -6.64
CA GLU A 22 0.80 27.95 -5.36
C GLU A 22 -0.28 26.85 -5.48
N VAL A 23 -0.64 26.43 -6.70
CA VAL A 23 -1.55 25.30 -6.92
C VAL A 23 -0.75 23.99 -6.94
N GLU A 24 -1.06 23.08 -6.03
CA GLU A 24 -0.44 21.77 -5.95
C GLU A 24 -1.00 20.83 -7.03
N VAL A 25 -0.08 20.28 -7.81
CA VAL A 25 -0.31 19.27 -8.84
C VAL A 25 0.45 18.03 -8.41
N TYR A 26 -0.22 16.89 -8.42
CA TYR A 26 0.32 15.62 -7.89
C TYR A 26 0.57 14.58 -8.99
N GLN A 27 -0.03 14.76 -10.17
CA GLN A 27 0.09 13.84 -11.31
C GLN A 27 -0.14 14.61 -12.62
N GLU A 28 0.11 13.94 -13.76
CA GLU A 28 -0.15 14.51 -15.10
C GLU A 28 0.54 15.88 -15.32
N PHE A 29 1.71 16.06 -14.69
CA PHE A 29 2.44 17.32 -14.63
C PHE A 29 2.64 17.98 -16.01
N GLN A 30 2.94 17.18 -17.02
CA GLN A 30 3.16 17.67 -18.38
C GLN A 30 1.87 18.23 -19.00
N GLU A 31 0.75 17.55 -18.80
CA GLU A 31 -0.55 17.95 -19.34
C GLU A 31 -1.03 19.22 -18.64
N TYR A 32 -0.93 19.25 -17.31
CA TYR A 32 -1.24 20.43 -16.51
C TYR A 32 -0.44 21.65 -16.98
N LEU A 33 0.88 21.49 -17.16
CA LEU A 33 1.73 22.57 -17.63
C LEU A 33 1.34 23.02 -19.04
N ILE A 34 1.08 22.11 -19.98
CA ILE A 34 0.67 22.48 -21.35
C ILE A 34 -0.59 23.33 -21.34
N GLU A 35 -1.57 22.96 -20.51
CA GLU A 35 -2.84 23.68 -20.40
C GLU A 35 -2.68 25.08 -19.81
N HIS A 36 -1.71 25.27 -18.90
CA HIS A 36 -1.59 26.49 -18.11
C HIS A 36 -0.35 27.34 -18.49
N ILE A 37 0.51 26.87 -19.40
CA ILE A 37 1.85 27.45 -19.66
C ILE A 37 1.84 28.94 -20.00
N ALA A 38 0.76 29.42 -20.63
CA ALA A 38 0.62 30.81 -21.04
C ALA A 38 0.45 31.77 -19.85
N SER A 39 0.03 31.27 -18.69
CA SER A 39 -0.24 32.07 -17.49
C SER A 39 0.65 31.75 -16.30
N VAL A 40 1.40 30.63 -16.33
CA VAL A 40 2.29 30.22 -15.23
C VAL A 40 3.34 31.30 -14.94
N LYS A 41 3.46 31.70 -13.67
CA LYS A 41 4.51 32.62 -13.21
C LYS A 41 5.62 31.89 -12.48
N THR A 42 5.28 30.92 -11.65
CA THR A 42 6.24 30.17 -10.83
C THR A 42 5.90 28.68 -10.82
N ILE A 43 6.94 27.85 -10.91
CA ILE A 43 6.86 26.42 -10.73
C ILE A 43 7.87 26.04 -9.65
N ASN A 44 7.39 25.56 -8.52
CA ASN A 44 8.22 24.94 -7.49
C ASN A 44 8.02 23.43 -7.55
N VAL A 45 9.11 22.68 -7.42
CA VAL A 45 9.10 21.23 -7.53
C VAL A 45 9.60 20.65 -6.22
N GLU A 46 8.76 19.84 -5.59
CA GLU A 46 9.10 19.08 -4.40
C GLU A 46 9.49 17.66 -4.81
N VAL A 47 10.62 17.22 -4.28
CA VAL A 47 11.27 15.96 -4.65
C VAL A 47 11.53 15.14 -3.41
N GLN A 48 11.49 13.82 -3.58
CA GLN A 48 11.71 12.86 -2.51
C GLN A 48 12.80 11.86 -2.90
N THR A 49 13.56 11.41 -1.94
CA THR A 49 14.44 10.25 -2.11
C THR A 49 13.63 8.96 -2.16
N LEU A 50 14.20 7.89 -2.72
CA LEU A 50 13.58 6.55 -2.65
C LEU A 50 13.20 6.17 -1.21
N LYS A 51 14.05 6.51 -0.24
CA LYS A 51 13.80 6.24 1.19
C LYS A 51 12.52 6.91 1.67
N GLN A 52 12.32 8.19 1.36
CA GLN A 52 11.12 8.93 1.77
C GLN A 52 9.85 8.35 1.15
N VAL A 53 9.88 7.98 -0.14
CA VAL A 53 8.74 7.32 -0.80
C VAL A 53 8.41 5.97 -0.12
N MET A 54 9.43 5.19 0.24
CA MET A 54 9.22 3.94 0.97
C MET A 54 8.70 4.18 2.39
N ASP A 55 9.15 5.23 3.06
CA ASP A 55 8.72 5.60 4.41
C ASP A 55 7.21 5.93 4.43
N GLU A 56 6.76 6.75 3.47
CA GLU A 56 5.34 7.06 3.30
C GLU A 56 4.49 5.82 2.98
N SER A 57 5.05 4.90 2.19
CA SER A 57 4.38 3.65 1.83
C SER A 57 4.17 2.74 3.06
N VAL A 58 5.18 2.58 3.91
CA VAL A 58 5.05 1.75 5.13
C VAL A 58 4.18 2.42 6.20
N ILE A 59 4.20 3.76 6.30
CA ILE A 59 3.28 4.51 7.18
C ILE A 59 1.83 4.31 6.73
N SER A 60 1.56 4.43 5.43
CA SER A 60 0.22 4.21 4.86
C SER A 60 -0.25 2.78 5.08
N LEU A 61 0.66 1.82 4.94
CA LEU A 61 0.39 0.41 5.24
C LEU A 61 0.04 0.19 6.71
N GLN A 62 0.79 0.76 7.66
CA GLN A 62 0.47 0.67 9.09
C GLN A 62 -0.93 1.22 9.39
N SER A 63 -1.21 2.43 8.91
CA SER A 63 -2.49 3.12 9.12
C SER A 63 -3.68 2.31 8.59
N TYR A 64 -3.54 1.70 7.41
CA TYR A 64 -4.55 0.80 6.87
C TYR A 64 -4.76 -0.43 7.77
N LEU A 65 -3.69 -1.11 8.16
CA LEU A 65 -3.76 -2.34 8.96
C LEU A 65 -4.41 -2.10 10.33
N ASP A 66 -4.06 -0.99 11.01
CA ASP A 66 -4.64 -0.60 12.30
C ASP A 66 -6.16 -0.43 12.22
N GLY A 67 -6.68 0.11 11.12
CA GLY A 67 -8.11 0.32 10.91
C GLY A 67 -8.86 -0.91 10.38
N ALA A 68 -8.19 -1.75 9.58
CA ALA A 68 -8.86 -2.79 8.80
C ALA A 68 -9.07 -4.11 9.55
N LEU A 69 -8.17 -4.51 10.46
CA LEU A 69 -8.19 -5.84 11.09
C LEU A 69 -9.52 -6.18 11.77
N LEU A 70 -10.13 -5.21 12.46
CA LEU A 70 -11.43 -5.41 13.12
C LEU A 70 -12.56 -5.68 12.11
N GLU A 71 -12.58 -4.94 11.00
CA GLU A 71 -13.61 -5.08 9.97
C GLU A 71 -13.44 -6.40 9.19
N ILE A 72 -12.20 -6.80 8.93
CA ILE A 72 -11.89 -8.11 8.31
C ILE A 72 -12.39 -9.26 9.19
N LYS A 73 -12.22 -9.15 10.51
CA LYS A 73 -12.73 -10.14 11.46
C LYS A 73 -14.26 -10.26 11.40
N LYS A 74 -14.97 -9.13 11.35
CA LYS A 74 -16.43 -9.12 11.22
C LYS A 74 -16.86 -9.76 9.91
N LEU A 75 -16.19 -9.42 8.80
CA LEU A 75 -16.46 -10.01 7.50
C LEU A 75 -16.33 -11.54 7.54
N ALA A 76 -15.26 -12.07 8.15
CA ALA A 76 -15.07 -13.51 8.27
C ALA A 76 -16.22 -14.18 9.05
N ASP A 77 -16.69 -13.53 10.13
CA ASP A 77 -17.83 -14.02 10.91
C ASP A 77 -19.16 -14.02 10.11
N GLU A 78 -19.33 -13.08 9.16
CA GLU A 78 -20.52 -13.03 8.28
C GLU A 78 -20.63 -14.27 7.37
N PHE A 79 -19.50 -14.87 6.95
CA PHE A 79 -19.51 -16.05 6.08
C PHE A 79 -20.09 -17.30 6.75
N TYR A 80 -19.98 -17.43 8.08
CA TYR A 80 -20.66 -18.53 8.81
C TYR A 80 -22.17 -18.32 8.96
N GLN A 81 -22.66 -17.09 8.78
CA GLN A 81 -24.08 -16.74 8.99
C GLN A 81 -24.88 -16.71 7.68
N GLY A 82 -24.25 -17.05 6.55
CA GLY A 82 -24.83 -16.96 5.22
C GLY A 82 -24.54 -15.60 4.59
N ALA A 83 -23.35 -15.48 4.00
CA ALA A 83 -22.87 -14.26 3.35
C ALA A 83 -23.88 -13.71 2.32
N GLY A 84 -24.32 -12.47 2.55
CA GLY A 84 -25.21 -11.74 1.67
C GLY A 84 -24.45 -10.91 0.64
N LYS A 85 -25.20 -10.19 -0.22
CA LYS A 85 -24.62 -9.29 -1.23
C LYS A 85 -23.63 -8.28 -0.63
N GLU A 86 -23.89 -7.77 0.56
CA GLU A 86 -22.99 -6.85 1.25
C GLU A 86 -21.67 -7.51 1.66
N SER A 87 -21.72 -8.71 2.22
CA SER A 87 -20.54 -9.50 2.57
C SER A 87 -19.66 -9.78 1.34
N TRP A 88 -20.27 -10.08 0.21
CA TRP A 88 -19.55 -10.24 -1.07
C TRP A 88 -18.87 -8.95 -1.54
N ASN A 89 -19.53 -7.79 -1.39
CA ASN A 89 -18.92 -6.50 -1.72
C ASN A 89 -17.72 -6.20 -0.79
N LYS A 90 -17.85 -6.47 0.51
CA LYS A 90 -16.76 -6.32 1.49
C LYS A 90 -15.61 -7.28 1.18
N LEU A 91 -15.89 -8.50 0.74
CA LEU A 91 -14.87 -9.43 0.29
C LEU A 91 -14.10 -8.88 -0.92
N ASN A 92 -14.78 -8.32 -1.92
CA ASN A 92 -14.10 -7.70 -3.07
C ASN A 92 -13.18 -6.55 -2.63
N GLN A 93 -13.66 -5.69 -1.72
CA GLN A 93 -12.85 -4.62 -1.15
C GLN A 93 -11.63 -5.16 -0.39
N LEU A 94 -11.80 -6.24 0.36
CA LEU A 94 -10.70 -6.92 1.02
C LEU A 94 -9.68 -7.45 0.01
N LEU A 95 -10.12 -8.12 -1.05
CA LEU A 95 -9.23 -8.65 -2.08
C LEU A 95 -8.42 -7.54 -2.78
N GLU A 96 -9.06 -6.42 -3.10
CA GLU A 96 -8.38 -5.23 -3.65
C GLU A 96 -7.32 -4.69 -2.67
N ALA A 97 -7.66 -4.59 -1.39
CA ALA A 97 -6.73 -4.13 -0.38
C ALA A 97 -5.57 -5.10 -0.15
N LEU A 98 -5.82 -6.41 -0.12
CA LEU A 98 -4.77 -7.41 0.01
C LEU A 98 -3.83 -7.40 -1.22
N LEU A 99 -4.35 -7.11 -2.42
CA LEU A 99 -3.52 -6.93 -3.61
C LEU A 99 -2.61 -5.71 -3.47
N TRP A 100 -3.15 -4.57 -3.01
CA TRP A 100 -2.36 -3.37 -2.74
C TRP A 100 -1.30 -3.61 -1.65
N ILE A 101 -1.65 -4.32 -0.57
CA ILE A 101 -0.72 -4.74 0.48
C ILE A 101 0.42 -5.58 -0.12
N SER A 102 0.08 -6.59 -0.93
CA SER A 102 1.05 -7.47 -1.58
C SER A 102 2.04 -6.67 -2.45
N GLN A 103 1.53 -5.76 -3.28
CA GLN A 103 2.35 -4.89 -4.13
C GLN A 103 3.27 -3.97 -3.33
N THR A 104 2.78 -3.44 -2.21
CA THR A 104 3.55 -2.59 -1.31
C THR A 104 4.70 -3.38 -0.67
N ILE A 105 4.42 -4.56 -0.15
CA ILE A 105 5.42 -5.47 0.44
C ILE A 105 6.47 -5.90 -0.60
N GLU A 106 6.04 -6.23 -1.82
CA GLU A 106 6.94 -6.56 -2.94
C GLU A 106 7.85 -5.38 -3.31
N THR A 107 7.32 -4.17 -3.30
CA THR A 107 8.12 -2.97 -3.56
C THR A 107 9.17 -2.76 -2.46
N VAL A 108 8.75 -2.82 -1.19
CA VAL A 108 9.62 -2.64 -0.03
C VAL A 108 10.75 -3.67 0.00
N GLN A 109 10.44 -4.95 -0.21
CA GLN A 109 11.46 -6.01 -0.19
C GLN A 109 12.47 -5.88 -1.35
N ASN A 110 12.01 -5.48 -2.54
CA ASN A 110 12.85 -5.43 -3.75
C ASN A 110 13.82 -4.24 -3.72
N LYS A 111 13.40 -3.12 -3.14
CA LYS A 111 14.23 -1.93 -3.03
C LYS A 111 15.29 -2.04 -1.93
N GLN A 112 15.15 -3.01 -1.01
CA GLN A 112 16.10 -3.31 0.07
C GLN A 112 16.53 -2.07 0.87
N VAL A 113 15.58 -1.17 1.08
CA VAL A 113 15.81 0.12 1.74
C VAL A 113 15.91 -0.04 3.26
N TYR A 114 15.28 -1.09 3.81
CA TYR A 114 15.24 -1.39 5.24
C TYR A 114 16.05 -2.63 5.59
N GLN A 115 16.59 -2.68 6.81
CA GLN A 115 17.39 -3.81 7.29
C GLN A 115 16.56 -5.09 7.40
N ASN A 116 15.27 -4.98 7.74
CA ASN A 116 14.36 -6.11 7.88
C ASN A 116 13.61 -6.49 6.59
N ALA A 117 14.13 -6.13 5.41
CA ALA A 117 13.52 -6.45 4.12
C ALA A 117 13.24 -7.96 3.90
N SER A 118 13.98 -8.85 4.56
CA SER A 118 13.73 -10.31 4.52
C SER A 118 12.41 -10.72 5.16
N ASP A 119 11.94 -9.99 6.16
CA ASP A 119 10.73 -10.32 6.92
C ASP A 119 9.49 -10.05 6.05
N TYR A 120 9.51 -8.96 5.29
CA TYR A 120 8.53 -8.66 4.24
C TYR A 120 8.44 -9.75 3.18
N LYS A 121 9.57 -10.34 2.79
CA LYS A 121 9.59 -11.44 1.83
C LYS A 121 8.87 -12.69 2.36
N ALA A 122 9.03 -13.00 3.64
CA ALA A 122 8.31 -14.11 4.27
C ALA A 122 6.80 -13.87 4.26
N ILE A 123 6.36 -12.66 4.64
CA ILE A 123 4.93 -12.28 4.57
C ILE A 123 4.38 -12.40 3.16
N ALA A 124 5.10 -11.91 2.14
CA ALA A 124 4.66 -12.01 0.75
C ALA A 124 4.47 -13.47 0.29
N ALA A 125 5.31 -14.39 0.77
CA ALA A 125 5.17 -15.81 0.47
C ALA A 125 3.92 -16.41 1.13
N SER A 126 3.72 -16.15 2.42
CA SER A 126 2.54 -16.62 3.16
C SER A 126 1.23 -16.06 2.58
N LEU A 127 1.19 -14.78 2.25
CA LEU A 127 0.00 -14.16 1.66
C LEU A 127 -0.33 -14.78 0.29
N ARG A 128 0.69 -15.10 -0.52
CA ARG A 128 0.50 -15.77 -1.82
C ARG A 128 -0.07 -17.18 -1.67
N GLU A 129 0.38 -17.93 -0.67
CA GLU A 129 -0.16 -19.25 -0.37
C GLU A 129 -1.65 -19.16 0.02
N GLU A 130 -1.99 -18.26 0.94
CA GLU A 130 -3.37 -18.12 1.39
C GLU A 130 -4.30 -17.52 0.33
N PHE A 131 -3.79 -16.71 -0.59
CA PHE A 131 -4.57 -16.32 -1.77
C PHE A 131 -4.97 -17.50 -2.64
N ALA A 132 -4.07 -18.46 -2.86
CA ALA A 132 -4.39 -19.65 -3.62
C ALA A 132 -5.43 -20.52 -2.89
N ASN A 133 -5.31 -20.65 -1.56
CA ASN A 133 -6.30 -21.36 -0.74
C ASN A 133 -7.67 -20.67 -0.80
N LEU A 134 -7.69 -19.34 -0.70
CA LEU A 134 -8.92 -18.54 -0.75
C LEU A 134 -9.59 -18.64 -2.12
N GLU A 135 -8.82 -18.59 -3.21
CA GLU A 135 -9.33 -18.77 -4.57
C GLU A 135 -10.01 -20.14 -4.76
N CYS A 136 -9.40 -21.20 -4.25
CA CYS A 136 -10.00 -22.54 -4.24
C CYS A 136 -11.32 -22.56 -3.47
N ALA A 137 -11.34 -22.04 -2.24
CA ALA A 137 -12.54 -22.01 -1.41
C ALA A 137 -13.69 -21.23 -2.06
N LEU A 138 -13.39 -20.09 -2.69
CA LEU A 138 -14.36 -19.27 -3.41
C LEU A 138 -14.89 -19.97 -4.66
N THR A 139 -14.02 -20.66 -5.39
CA THR A 139 -14.39 -21.44 -6.59
C THR A 139 -15.33 -22.59 -6.22
N ASP A 140 -15.06 -23.28 -5.12
CA ASP A 140 -15.88 -24.37 -4.59
C ASP A 140 -17.12 -23.87 -3.85
N GLN A 141 -17.28 -22.55 -3.70
CA GLN A 141 -18.35 -21.89 -2.95
C GLN A 141 -18.42 -22.33 -1.47
N ASP A 142 -17.28 -22.75 -0.91
CA ASP A 142 -17.18 -23.16 0.49
C ASP A 142 -17.07 -21.92 1.38
N MET A 143 -18.23 -21.46 1.85
CA MET A 143 -18.33 -20.28 2.72
C MET A 143 -17.67 -20.51 4.08
N VAL A 144 -17.66 -21.74 4.60
CA VAL A 144 -17.04 -22.04 5.90
C VAL A 144 -15.54 -21.95 5.76
N LEU A 145 -14.96 -22.58 4.73
CA LEU A 145 -13.53 -22.51 4.46
C LEU A 145 -13.08 -21.08 4.10
N THR A 146 -13.89 -20.34 3.34
CA THR A 146 -13.65 -18.91 3.06
C THR A 146 -13.56 -18.10 4.36
N GLY A 147 -14.51 -18.31 5.27
CA GLY A 147 -14.51 -17.69 6.60
C GLY A 147 -13.27 -18.08 7.42
N ASP A 148 -12.91 -19.37 7.42
CA ASP A 148 -11.76 -19.89 8.17
C ASP A 148 -10.43 -19.29 7.67
N ILE A 149 -10.20 -19.28 6.35
CA ILE A 149 -8.98 -18.71 5.74
C ILE A 149 -8.85 -17.23 6.10
N ILE A 150 -9.93 -16.45 5.95
CA ILE A 150 -9.90 -15.03 6.31
C ILE A 150 -9.61 -14.86 7.80
N LYS A 151 -10.32 -15.60 8.65
CA LYS A 151 -10.31 -15.42 10.11
C LYS A 151 -9.01 -15.85 10.77
N TYR A 152 -8.45 -16.98 10.36
CA TYR A 152 -7.33 -17.61 11.05
C TYR A 152 -6.01 -17.43 10.32
N GLU A 153 -6.02 -17.40 8.99
CA GLU A 153 -4.78 -17.32 8.20
C GLU A 153 -4.48 -15.87 7.78
N ILE A 154 -5.39 -15.22 7.04
CA ILE A 154 -5.18 -13.85 6.53
C ILE A 154 -5.01 -12.86 7.69
N ILE A 155 -5.89 -12.88 8.69
CA ILE A 155 -5.76 -11.98 9.85
C ILE A 155 -4.43 -12.20 10.57
N ALA A 156 -3.98 -13.44 10.76
CA ALA A 156 -2.71 -13.71 11.42
C ALA A 156 -1.51 -13.17 10.61
N ILE A 157 -1.54 -13.31 9.28
CA ILE A 157 -0.50 -12.76 8.39
C ILE A 157 -0.50 -11.22 8.46
N LEU A 158 -1.67 -10.58 8.45
CA LEU A 158 -1.77 -9.13 8.54
C LEU A 158 -1.32 -8.58 9.90
N ASP A 159 -1.59 -9.29 10.99
CA ASP A 159 -1.12 -8.94 12.34
C ASP A 159 0.41 -9.05 12.45
N GLN A 160 1.00 -10.11 11.88
CA GLN A 160 2.46 -10.25 11.77
C GLN A 160 3.08 -9.12 10.94
N LEU A 161 2.46 -8.79 9.80
CA LEU A 161 2.88 -7.68 8.95
C LEU A 161 2.83 -6.35 9.70
N LEU A 162 1.76 -6.09 10.47
CA LEU A 162 1.65 -4.88 11.28
C LEU A 162 2.81 -4.76 12.28
N GLY A 163 3.21 -5.87 12.92
CA GLY A 163 4.37 -5.91 13.80
C GLY A 163 5.69 -5.60 13.08
N ILE A 164 5.90 -6.17 11.90
CA ILE A 164 7.08 -5.91 11.06
C ILE A 164 7.13 -4.43 10.65
N VAL A 165 6.02 -3.91 10.12
CA VAL A 165 5.89 -2.52 9.68
C VAL A 165 6.12 -1.55 10.83
N THR A 166 5.54 -1.82 12.01
CA THR A 166 5.75 -0.99 13.21
C THR A 166 7.22 -0.98 13.61
N THR A 167 7.88 -2.14 13.57
CA THR A 167 9.32 -2.26 13.87
C THR A 167 10.18 -1.49 12.86
N THR A 168 9.86 -1.54 11.58
CA THR A 168 10.52 -0.74 10.53
C THR A 168 10.35 0.74 10.80
N ILE A 169 9.13 1.18 11.11
CA ILE A 169 8.81 2.59 11.36
C ILE A 169 9.58 3.10 12.58
N ASP A 170 9.57 2.37 13.69
CA ASP A 170 10.17 2.82 14.94
C ASP A 170 11.71 2.84 14.90
N ASN A 171 12.33 2.02 14.05
CA ASN A 171 13.79 1.92 13.97
C ASN A 171 14.42 2.70 12.81
N GLU A 172 13.74 2.78 11.66
CA GLU A 172 14.36 3.19 10.39
C GLU A 172 13.63 4.34 9.71
N VAL A 173 12.36 4.59 10.02
CA VAL A 173 11.62 5.70 9.44
C VAL A 173 11.84 6.94 10.29
N ALA A 174 12.48 7.94 9.68
CA ALA A 174 12.39 9.28 10.24
C ALA A 174 10.92 9.69 10.10
N ARG A 175 10.18 9.75 11.21
CA ARG A 175 8.89 10.44 11.24
C ARG A 175 9.21 11.90 10.91
N HIS A 176 9.31 12.23 9.61
CA HIS A 176 9.37 13.62 9.18
C HIS A 176 8.08 14.22 9.70
N ASP A 177 8.26 15.18 10.59
CA ASP A 177 7.23 15.78 11.39
C ASP A 177 5.99 16.04 10.52
N LEU A 178 4.83 15.56 10.94
CA LEU A 178 3.71 16.43 11.29
C LEU A 178 4.21 17.78 11.87
N SER A 179 4.87 18.60 11.05
CA SER A 179 5.23 20.00 11.32
C SER A 179 4.58 20.90 10.29
#